data_AF-A0A7X0FV28-F1
#
_entry.id   AF-A0A7X0FV28-F1
#
_cell.length_a   1.000
_cell.length_b   1.000
_cell.length_c   1.000
_cell.angle_alpha   90.00
_cell.angle_beta   90.00
_cell.angle_gamma   90.00
#
_symmetry.space_group_name_H-M   'P 1'
#
loop_
_entity.id
_entity.type
_entity.pdbx_description
1 polymer ?
#
loop_
_entity_poly.entity_id
_entity_poly.type
_entity_poly.pdbx_seq_one_letter_code
_entity_poly.pdbx_strand_id
1 'polypeptide(L)'
;MSGFDARLAAAQEALVRAMTAGGPMPEGFDAEAVRAAAHGILLKRAGEVARAWPALAASYGTSWKAVFAAWAAERPTRGSFRDGWDFARGNRDRLAGEAARELALAEARWSYDGQAPPRPRRAAARRVPGGAAVAFRGRVRVFGRNPSG
;
A
#
# COMPACT_ATOMS: atom_id res chain seq x y z
N MET A 1 -15.91 41.20 8.60
CA MET A 1 -15.00 40.03 8.52
C MET A 1 -15.74 38.79 8.98
N SER A 2 -15.83 37.76 8.15
CA SER A 2 -16.98 37.52 7.28
C SER A 2 -17.69 36.24 7.72
N GLY A 3 -19.01 36.25 7.92
CA GLY A 3 -19.79 35.03 8.21
C GLY A 3 -19.83 34.01 7.06
N PHE A 4 -19.17 34.30 5.93
CA PHE A 4 -18.86 33.35 4.87
C PHE A 4 -17.75 32.37 5.27
N ASP A 5 -16.72 32.82 5.99
CA ASP A 5 -15.61 31.95 6.41
C ASP A 5 -16.06 30.91 7.43
N ALA A 6 -16.94 31.32 8.36
CA ALA A 6 -17.54 30.42 9.34
C ALA A 6 -18.47 29.37 8.70
N ARG A 7 -19.25 29.75 7.68
CA ARG A 7 -20.10 28.81 6.93
C ARG A 7 -19.29 27.85 6.08
N LEU A 8 -18.21 28.31 5.45
CA LEU A 8 -17.31 27.45 4.68
C LEU A 8 -16.57 26.46 5.57
N ALA A 9 -16.05 26.91 6.72
CA ALA A 9 -15.39 26.05 7.69
C ALA A 9 -16.35 24.98 8.24
N ALA A 10 -17.60 25.36 8.56
CA ALA A 10 -18.62 24.41 9.00
C ALA A 10 -19.00 23.39 7.91
N ALA A 11 -19.09 23.82 6.65
CA ALA A 11 -19.35 22.92 5.52
C ALA A 11 -18.16 21.97 5.26
N GLN A 12 -16.92 22.45 5.41
CA GLN A 12 -15.71 21.63 5.32
C GLN A 12 -15.63 20.62 6.47
N GLU A 13 -15.97 21.02 7.70
CA GLU A 13 -16.01 20.11 8.84
C GLU A 13 -17.11 19.05 8.68
N ALA A 14 -18.29 19.45 8.21
CA ALA A 14 -19.38 18.53 7.91
C ALA A 14 -19.01 17.54 6.80
N LEU A 15 -18.29 17.98 5.76
CA LEU A 15 -17.75 17.11 4.73
C LEU A 15 -16.73 16.12 5.31
N VAL A 16 -15.78 16.60 6.12
CA VAL A 16 -14.78 15.74 6.78
C VAL A 16 -15.46 14.70 7.68
N ARG A 17 -16.48 15.09 8.45
CA ARG A 17 -17.28 14.18 9.28
C ARG A 17 -18.06 13.17 8.45
N ALA A 18 -18.71 13.58 7.36
CA ALA A 18 -19.44 12.68 6.47
C ALA A 18 -18.49 11.65 5.82
N MET A 19 -17.30 12.08 5.39
CA MET A 19 -16.28 11.21 4.81
C MET A 19 -15.65 10.23 5.82
N THR A 20 -15.55 10.60 7.11
CA THR A 20 -14.97 9.72 8.15
C THR A 20 -16.00 8.81 8.80
N ALA A 21 -17.26 9.23 8.90
CA ALA A 21 -18.34 8.47 9.54
C ALA A 21 -19.29 7.76 8.56
N GLY A 22 -19.11 7.93 7.24
CA GLY A 22 -19.98 7.34 6.21
C GLY A 22 -21.38 7.98 6.13
N GLY A 23 -21.51 9.25 6.54
CA GLY A 23 -22.77 9.98 6.56
C GLY A 23 -23.18 10.55 5.18
N PRO A 24 -24.44 10.98 5.03
CA PRO A 24 -24.92 11.61 3.79
C PRO A 24 -24.14 12.89 3.47
N MET A 25 -23.91 13.13 2.17
CA MET A 25 -23.18 14.31 1.69
C MET A 25 -23.94 15.60 2.05
N PRO A 26 -23.27 16.65 2.57
CA PRO A 26 -23.92 17.92 2.87
C PRO A 26 -24.54 18.55 1.61
N GLU A 27 -25.66 19.25 1.79
CA GLU A 27 -26.35 19.99 0.73
C GLU A 27 -25.37 20.97 0.05
N GLY A 28 -25.34 20.99 -1.29
CA GLY A 28 -24.45 21.84 -2.08
C GLY A 28 -23.11 21.23 -2.50
N PHE A 29 -22.77 20.02 -2.06
CA PHE A 29 -21.64 19.26 -2.60
C PHE A 29 -22.08 18.32 -3.72
N ASP A 30 -21.38 18.37 -4.86
CA ASP A 30 -21.54 17.40 -5.93
C ASP A 30 -20.92 16.05 -5.49
N ALA A 31 -21.81 15.11 -5.18
CA ALA A 31 -21.40 13.78 -4.73
C ALA A 31 -20.60 13.01 -5.79
N GLU A 32 -20.81 13.27 -7.10
CA GLU A 32 -19.99 12.69 -8.16
C GLU A 32 -18.59 13.28 -8.17
N ALA A 33 -18.47 14.61 -8.06
CA ALA A 33 -17.18 15.28 -7.98
C ALA A 33 -16.36 14.83 -6.76
N VAL A 34 -17.01 14.66 -5.60
CA VAL A 34 -16.35 14.15 -4.39
C VAL A 34 -15.89 12.70 -4.57
N ARG A 35 -16.73 11.83 -5.16
CA ARG A 35 -16.33 10.45 -5.48
C ARG A 35 -15.16 10.40 -6.46
N ALA A 36 -15.16 11.25 -7.49
CA ALA A 36 -14.08 11.35 -8.46
C ALA A 36 -12.77 11.81 -7.81
N ALA A 37 -12.82 12.81 -6.92
CA ALA A 37 -11.67 13.27 -6.16
C ALA A 37 -11.12 12.17 -5.23
N ALA A 38 -12.00 11.47 -4.50
CA ALA A 38 -11.62 10.35 -3.64
C ALA A 38 -10.95 9.24 -4.45
N HIS A 39 -11.50 8.90 -5.62
CA HIS A 39 -10.89 7.92 -6.53
C HIS A 39 -9.51 8.39 -7.03
N GLY A 40 -9.35 9.66 -7.38
CA GLY A 40 -8.07 10.25 -7.78
C GLY A 40 -6.99 10.11 -6.70
N ILE A 41 -7.34 10.29 -5.43
CA ILE A 41 -6.43 10.08 -4.29
C ILE A 41 -6.00 8.61 -4.21
N LEU A 42 -6.91 7.66 -4.40
CA LEU A 42 -6.59 6.23 -4.40
C LEU A 42 -5.64 5.85 -5.54
N LEU A 43 -5.86 6.41 -6.74
CA LEU A 43 -4.95 6.22 -7.88
C LEU A 43 -3.55 6.80 -7.62
N LYS A 44 -3.47 7.96 -6.95
CA LYS A 44 -2.21 8.54 -6.52
C LYS A 44 -1.48 7.62 -5.54
N ARG A 45 -2.17 7.11 -4.52
CA ARG A 45 -1.64 6.12 -3.58
C ARG A 45 -1.12 4.87 -4.31
N ALA A 46 -1.89 4.34 -5.25
CA ALA A 46 -1.47 3.18 -6.06
C ALA A 46 -0.16 3.45 -6.83
N GLY A 47 0.00 4.67 -7.37
CA GLY A 47 1.23 5.08 -8.04
C GLY A 47 2.44 5.19 -7.11
N GLU A 48 2.26 5.65 -5.88
CA GLU A 48 3.34 5.70 -4.90
C GLU A 48 3.75 4.31 -4.42
N VAL A 49 2.77 3.42 -4.22
CA VAL A 49 3.03 2.03 -3.85
C VAL A 49 3.74 1.30 -4.98
N ALA A 50 3.38 1.55 -6.25
CA ALA A 50 4.11 1.00 -7.39
C ALA A 50 5.59 1.41 -7.43
N ARG A 51 5.92 2.61 -6.94
CA ARG A 51 7.32 3.04 -6.84
C ARG A 51 8.07 2.34 -5.71
N ALA A 52 7.38 2.06 -4.59
CA ALA A 52 7.96 1.37 -3.44
C ALA A 52 8.04 -0.16 -3.64
N TRP A 53 7.15 -0.71 -4.47
CA TRP A 53 6.97 -2.14 -4.74
C TRP A 53 6.83 -2.39 -6.26
N PRO A 54 7.87 -2.11 -7.06
CA PRO A 54 7.80 -2.19 -8.52
C PRO A 54 7.52 -3.59 -9.05
N ALA A 55 8.09 -4.65 -8.46
CA ALA A 55 7.87 -6.00 -8.96
C ALA A 55 6.45 -6.50 -8.67
N LEU A 56 5.92 -6.17 -7.49
CA LEU A 56 4.53 -6.38 -7.12
C LEU A 56 3.61 -5.67 -8.11
N ALA A 57 3.78 -4.37 -8.35
CA ALA A 57 2.91 -3.63 -9.27
C ALA A 57 2.99 -4.18 -10.70
N ALA A 58 4.18 -4.53 -11.18
CA ALA A 58 4.37 -5.15 -12.49
C ALA A 58 3.62 -6.48 -12.63
N SER A 59 3.51 -7.29 -11.56
CA SER A 59 2.80 -8.58 -11.60
C SER A 59 1.28 -8.45 -11.87
N TYR A 60 0.69 -7.28 -11.59
CA TYR A 60 -0.71 -6.98 -11.91
C TYR A 60 -0.85 -6.22 -13.25
N GLY A 61 0.25 -5.79 -13.85
CA GLY A 61 0.26 -5.08 -15.12
C GLY A 61 -0.65 -3.83 -15.11
N THR A 62 -1.44 -3.67 -16.18
CA THR A 62 -2.37 -2.55 -16.33
C THR A 62 -3.48 -2.51 -15.28
N SER A 63 -3.79 -3.65 -14.65
CA SER A 63 -4.83 -3.75 -13.62
C SER A 63 -4.40 -3.21 -12.25
N TRP A 64 -3.09 -2.98 -12.05
CA TRP A 64 -2.51 -2.59 -10.76
C TRP A 64 -3.28 -1.47 -10.07
N LYS A 65 -3.50 -0.35 -10.77
CA LYS A 65 -4.13 0.84 -10.18
C LYS A 65 -5.56 0.56 -9.71
N ALA A 66 -6.33 -0.19 -10.49
CA ALA A 66 -7.71 -0.53 -10.16
C ALA A 66 -7.77 -1.49 -8.97
N VAL A 67 -6.98 -2.57 -9.00
CA VAL A 67 -6.94 -3.58 -7.94
C VAL A 67 -6.46 -2.97 -6.61
N PHE A 68 -5.40 -2.17 -6.65
CA PHE A 68 -4.89 -1.52 -5.46
C PHE A 68 -5.87 -0.46 -4.92
N ALA A 69 -6.49 0.35 -5.80
CA ALA A 69 -7.46 1.36 -5.37
C ALA A 69 -8.67 0.71 -4.68
N ALA A 70 -9.18 -0.41 -5.20
CA ALA A 70 -10.26 -1.15 -4.56
C ALA A 70 -9.86 -1.66 -3.16
N TRP A 71 -8.65 -2.23 -3.03
CA TRP A 71 -8.14 -2.63 -1.72
C TRP A 71 -7.96 -1.44 -0.75
N ALA A 72 -7.47 -0.31 -1.25
CA ALA A 72 -7.17 0.87 -0.45
C ALA A 72 -8.40 1.69 -0.04
N ALA A 73 -9.54 1.54 -0.73
CA ALA A 73 -10.75 2.31 -0.50
C ALA A 73 -11.31 2.14 0.94
N GLU A 74 -11.14 0.96 1.53
CA GLU A 74 -11.65 0.63 2.87
C GLU A 74 -10.58 0.80 3.96
N ARG A 75 -9.41 1.36 3.63
CA ARG A 75 -8.21 1.29 4.47
C ARG A 75 -7.53 2.66 4.61
N PRO A 76 -7.35 3.17 5.84
CA PRO A 76 -6.51 4.35 6.08
C PRO A 76 -5.10 4.14 5.52
N THR A 77 -4.51 5.19 4.96
CA THR A 77 -3.13 5.13 4.45
C THR A 77 -2.13 4.95 5.58
N ARG A 78 -1.18 4.01 5.42
CA ARG A 78 -0.05 3.80 6.33
C ARG A 78 1.28 4.17 5.66
N GLY A 79 1.22 4.76 4.46
CA GLY A 79 2.39 5.07 3.64
C GLY A 79 2.78 3.92 2.72
N SER A 80 3.34 4.28 1.58
CA SER A 80 3.42 3.41 0.39
C SER A 80 4.15 2.09 0.63
N PHE A 81 5.17 2.08 1.48
CA PHE A 81 5.89 0.85 1.80
C PHE A 81 5.06 -0.12 2.65
N ARG A 82 4.35 0.37 3.68
CA ARG A 82 3.49 -0.46 4.54
C ARG A 82 2.26 -0.93 3.79
N ASP A 83 1.61 -0.04 3.06
CA ASP A 83 0.43 -0.37 2.24
C ASP A 83 0.75 -1.48 1.22
N GLY A 84 1.89 -1.37 0.52
CA GLY A 84 2.32 -2.41 -0.42
C GLY A 84 2.65 -3.74 0.25
N TRP A 85 3.22 -3.71 1.47
CA TRP A 85 3.49 -4.93 2.23
C TRP A 85 2.20 -5.63 2.65
N ASP A 86 1.24 -4.90 3.22
CA ASP A 86 -0.04 -5.45 3.66
C ASP A 86 -0.83 -6.01 2.47
N PHE A 87 -0.83 -5.30 1.34
CA PHE A 87 -1.42 -5.78 0.09
C PHE A 87 -0.74 -7.07 -0.39
N ALA A 88 0.59 -7.11 -0.43
CA ALA A 88 1.36 -8.27 -0.87
C ALA A 88 1.14 -9.50 0.03
N ARG A 89 1.06 -9.31 1.35
CA ARG A 89 0.74 -10.39 2.30
C ARG A 89 -0.66 -10.94 2.10
N GLY A 90 -1.65 -10.06 1.92
CA GLY A 90 -3.04 -10.46 1.68
C GLY A 90 -3.24 -11.20 0.36
N ASN A 91 -2.32 -11.06 -0.60
CA ASN A 91 -2.36 -11.71 -1.91
C ASN A 91 -1.22 -12.71 -2.13
N ARG A 92 -0.55 -13.18 -1.06
CA ARG A 92 0.66 -14.00 -1.15
C ARG A 92 0.52 -15.19 -2.09
N ASP A 93 -0.62 -15.88 -2.05
CA ASP A 93 -0.87 -17.08 -2.85
C ASP A 93 -0.97 -16.81 -4.35
N ARG A 94 -1.17 -15.54 -4.72
CA ARG A 94 -1.22 -15.08 -6.13
C ARG A 94 0.11 -14.51 -6.61
N LEU A 95 1.09 -14.33 -5.71
CA LEU A 95 2.39 -13.79 -6.06
C LEU A 95 3.32 -14.90 -6.57
N ALA A 96 3.94 -14.65 -7.71
CA ALA A 96 4.97 -15.51 -8.29
C ALA A 96 6.18 -14.67 -8.75
N GLY A 97 7.29 -15.36 -9.07
CA GLY A 97 8.49 -14.74 -9.63
C GLY A 97 9.03 -13.57 -8.79
N GLU A 98 9.31 -12.44 -9.45
CA GLU A 98 9.90 -11.26 -8.81
C GLU A 98 9.00 -10.62 -7.75
N ALA A 99 7.67 -10.69 -7.87
CA ALA A 99 6.77 -10.15 -6.85
C ALA A 99 6.87 -10.94 -5.53
N ALA A 100 6.92 -12.28 -5.62
CA ALA A 100 7.13 -13.14 -4.45
C ALA A 100 8.54 -12.92 -3.84
N ARG A 101 9.55 -12.71 -4.69
CA ARG A 101 10.92 -12.43 -4.27
C ARG A 101 11.02 -11.07 -3.57
N GLU A 102 10.39 -10.03 -4.09
CA GLU A 102 10.35 -8.69 -3.50
C GLU A 102 9.75 -8.72 -2.09
N LEU A 103 8.60 -9.40 -1.90
CA LEU A 103 8.00 -9.59 -0.58
C LEU A 103 8.93 -10.33 0.37
N ALA A 104 9.54 -11.43 -0.06
CA ALA A 104 10.43 -12.20 0.78
C ALA A 104 11.73 -11.44 1.15
N LEU A 105 12.25 -10.60 0.27
CA LEU A 105 13.37 -9.70 0.55
C LEU A 105 12.99 -8.63 1.59
N ALA A 106 11.81 -8.02 1.45
CA ALA A 106 11.28 -7.07 2.44
C ALA A 106 11.14 -7.75 3.82
N GLU A 107 10.59 -8.96 3.87
CA GLU A 107 10.40 -9.74 5.10
C GLU A 107 11.71 -10.25 5.74
N ALA A 108 12.75 -10.47 4.93
CA ALA A 108 14.08 -10.80 5.43
C ALA A 108 14.73 -9.55 6.04
N ARG A 109 14.59 -8.38 5.39
CA ARG A 109 15.25 -7.13 5.83
C ARG A 109 14.57 -6.48 7.02
N TRP A 110 13.25 -6.57 7.10
CA TRP A 110 12.44 -5.80 8.03
C TRP A 110 11.51 -6.69 8.86
N SER A 111 11.22 -6.27 10.08
CA SER A 111 10.16 -6.83 10.91
C SER A 111 8.98 -5.86 10.91
N TYR A 112 7.82 -6.35 10.51
CA TYR A 112 6.59 -5.57 10.44
C TYR A 112 5.40 -6.46 10.83
N ASP A 113 4.67 -6.04 11.86
CA ASP A 113 3.51 -6.71 12.47
C ASP A 113 2.16 -6.23 11.90
N GLY A 114 2.19 -5.31 10.94
CA GLY A 114 0.99 -4.69 10.38
C GLY A 114 0.62 -3.37 11.09
N GLN A 115 1.14 -3.07 12.28
CA GLN A 115 0.73 -1.89 13.06
C GLN A 115 1.87 -0.89 13.26
N ALA A 116 3.00 -1.33 13.79
CA ALA A 116 4.13 -0.47 14.11
C ALA A 116 4.99 -0.16 12.86
N PRO A 117 5.76 0.95 12.86
CA PRO A 117 6.74 1.20 11.80
C PRO A 117 7.70 0.01 11.61
N PRO A 118 8.02 -0.41 10.38
CA PRO A 118 8.92 -1.52 10.13
C PRO A 118 10.30 -1.29 10.75
N ARG A 119 10.80 -2.28 11.49
CA ARG A 119 12.12 -2.23 12.16
C ARG A 119 13.13 -3.09 11.42
N PRO A 120 14.40 -2.65 11.27
CA PRO A 120 15.40 -3.45 10.57
C PRO A 120 15.72 -4.71 11.37
N ARG A 121 15.83 -5.86 10.69
CA ARG A 121 16.22 -7.12 11.33
C ARG A 121 17.74 -7.22 11.42
N ARG A 122 18.25 -7.73 12.55
CA ARG A 122 19.67 -8.05 12.73
C ARG A 122 20.07 -9.30 11.94
N ALA A 123 19.20 -10.31 11.92
CA ALA A 123 19.34 -11.51 11.11
C ALA A 123 17.97 -12.13 10.78
N ALA A 124 17.80 -12.70 9.59
CA ALA A 124 16.63 -13.50 9.21
C ALA A 124 16.93 -14.37 7.97
N ALA A 125 16.24 -15.50 7.84
CA ALA A 125 16.22 -16.28 6.60
C ALA A 125 14.77 -16.44 6.10
N ARG A 126 14.56 -16.29 4.79
CA ARG A 126 13.25 -16.46 4.12
C ARG A 126 13.44 -17.25 2.83
N ARG A 127 12.50 -18.13 2.52
CA ARG A 127 12.46 -18.82 1.23
C ARG A 127 12.05 -17.83 0.14
N VAL A 128 12.76 -17.84 -0.98
CA VAL A 128 12.43 -17.07 -2.20
C VAL A 128 12.32 -18.05 -3.38
N PRO A 129 11.61 -17.70 -4.46
CA PRO A 129 11.70 -18.47 -5.70
C PRO A 129 13.17 -18.67 -6.09
N GLY A 130 13.57 -19.92 -6.33
CA GLY A 130 14.95 -20.28 -6.70
C GLY A 130 15.96 -20.38 -5.54
N GLY A 131 15.58 -20.14 -4.28
CA GLY A 131 16.55 -20.22 -3.17
C GLY A 131 16.10 -19.67 -1.80
N ALA A 132 17.04 -19.05 -1.09
CA ALA A 132 16.79 -18.40 0.21
C ALA A 132 17.39 -16.99 0.27
N ALA A 133 16.61 -16.02 0.77
CA ALA A 133 17.09 -14.70 1.15
C ALA A 133 17.52 -14.73 2.62
N VAL A 134 18.77 -14.38 2.89
CA VAL A 134 19.32 -14.26 4.24
C VAL A 134 19.70 -12.81 4.48
N ALA A 135 19.10 -12.21 5.52
CA ALA A 135 19.52 -10.92 6.05
C ALA A 135 20.50 -11.15 7.21
N PHE A 136 21.62 -10.42 7.23
CA PHE A 136 22.56 -10.38 8.34
C PHE A 136 23.23 -9.00 8.43
N ARG A 137 23.18 -8.38 9.61
CA ARG A 137 23.72 -7.02 9.90
C ARG A 137 23.29 -5.98 8.85
N GLY A 138 22.00 -5.98 8.48
CA GLY A 138 21.42 -5.01 7.54
C GLY A 138 21.67 -5.28 6.05
N ARG A 139 22.48 -6.29 5.70
CA ARG A 139 22.67 -6.73 4.32
C ARG A 139 21.78 -7.93 4.03
N VAL A 140 21.16 -7.96 2.85
CA VAL A 140 20.40 -9.11 2.36
C VAL A 140 21.18 -9.77 1.23
N ARG A 141 21.39 -11.09 1.32
CA ARG A 141 21.98 -11.92 0.27
C ARG A 141 20.98 -12.98 -0.17
N VAL A 142 20.87 -13.21 -1.47
CA VAL A 142 20.08 -14.30 -2.03
C VAL A 142 21.01 -15.44 -2.41
N PHE A 143 20.76 -16.62 -1.86
CA PHE A 143 21.46 -17.85 -2.20
C PHE A 143 20.58 -18.69 -3.11
N GLY A 144 21.01 -18.93 -4.35
CA GLY A 144 20.33 -19.82 -5.29
C GLY A 144 20.75 -21.28 -5.07
N ARG A 145 19.85 -22.23 -5.35
CA ARG A 145 20.23 -23.62 -5.60
C ARG A 145 20.57 -23.69 -7.09
N ASN A 146 21.85 -23.80 -7.44
CA ASN A 146 22.26 -24.03 -8.82
C ASN A 146 21.48 -25.26 -9.34
N PRO A 147 20.76 -25.19 -10.47
CA PRO A 147 20.51 -26.39 -11.25
C PRO A 147 21.86 -26.71 -11.89
N SER A 148 22.64 -27.58 -11.22
CA SER A 148 23.73 -28.26 -11.89
C SER A 148 23.08 -29.23 -12.89
N GLY A 149 23.30 -28.96 -14.17
CA GLY A 149 22.86 -29.74 -15.32
C GLY A 149 23.32 -29.04 -16.59
#